data_AF-A0A7J9ZWB7-F1
#
_entry.id   AF-A0A7J9ZWB7-F1
#
_cell.length_a   1.000
_cell.length_b   1.000
_cell.length_c   1.000
_cell.angle_alpha   90.00
_cell.angle_beta   90.00
_cell.angle_gamma   90.00
#
_symmetry.space_group_name_H-M   'P 1'
#
loop_
_entity.id
_entity.type
_entity.pdbx_description
1 polymer ?
#
loop_
_entity_poly.entity_id
_entity_poly.type
_entity_poly.pdbx_seq_one_letter_code
_entity_poly.pdbx_strand_id
1 'polypeptide(L)'
;MTRHGLADLTSPEFAARADRTKVALIPVGATEQHGANLGMGIDWRVAAALAERVAARVDPFAVVVPALPVGLSGHHMSFPGTLSVSAATFTALCTDIASSLARHGIRKIVFVNGHRGNESVLGVITTTLTYDAGIEAASAFWMTQASDVIADYVTSRRWGHACEIETSLAMALCPDLVRDAALEPHGYTPIFLGATLLYAGVAVWAWVFPETRGVGIAAIDESAPVAAQTAGR
;
A
#
# COMPACT_ATOMS: atom_id res chain seq x y z
N MET A 1 -22.26 12.27 12.23
CA MET A 1 -20.91 11.94 11.74
C MET A 1 -20.93 12.18 10.24
N THR A 2 -20.04 13.04 9.72
CA THR A 2 -20.02 13.34 8.28
C THR A 2 -19.55 12.12 7.51
N ARG A 3 -20.25 11.79 6.41
CA ARG A 3 -19.88 10.69 5.52
C ARG A 3 -18.91 11.22 4.47
N HIS A 4 -17.68 10.69 4.45
CA HIS A 4 -16.64 11.10 3.50
C HIS A 4 -16.41 10.05 2.41
N GLY A 5 -16.78 8.79 2.66
CA GLY A 5 -16.78 7.70 1.70
C GLY A 5 -17.90 7.84 0.67
N LEU A 6 -17.56 7.74 -0.61
CA LEU A 6 -18.49 7.72 -1.73
C LEU A 6 -19.51 6.58 -1.60
N ALA A 7 -19.09 5.44 -1.03
CA ALA A 7 -19.95 4.27 -0.80
C ALA A 7 -21.08 4.54 0.21
N ASP A 8 -20.90 5.49 1.11
CA ASP A 8 -21.87 5.83 2.15
C ASP A 8 -22.78 7.00 1.74
N LEU A 9 -22.48 7.67 0.63
CA LEU A 9 -23.25 8.78 0.10
C LEU A 9 -24.31 8.26 -0.87
N THR A 10 -25.53 8.78 -0.74
CA THR A 10 -26.51 8.73 -1.82
C THR A 10 -26.11 9.71 -2.92
N SER A 11 -26.58 9.48 -4.15
CA SER A 11 -26.31 10.37 -5.28
C SER A 11 -26.73 11.83 -5.01
N PRO A 12 -27.90 12.13 -4.40
CA PRO A 12 -28.25 13.50 -4.01
C PRO A 12 -27.30 14.11 -2.97
N GLU A 13 -26.84 13.35 -1.97
CA GLU A 13 -25.88 13.83 -0.97
C GLU A 13 -24.54 14.20 -1.62
N PHE A 14 -24.07 13.40 -2.58
CA PHE A 14 -22.87 13.72 -3.35
C PHE A 14 -23.07 14.98 -4.22
N ALA A 15 -24.20 15.07 -4.93
CA ALA A 15 -24.52 16.22 -5.76
C ALA A 15 -24.55 17.55 -4.97
N ALA A 16 -25.06 17.52 -3.73
CA ALA A 16 -25.14 18.69 -2.85
C ALA A 16 -23.77 19.24 -2.37
N ARG A 17 -22.68 18.49 -2.59
CA ARG A 17 -21.31 18.89 -2.23
C ARG A 17 -20.32 18.86 -3.39
N ALA A 18 -20.75 18.49 -4.60
CA ALA A 18 -19.89 18.28 -5.75
C ALA A 18 -19.08 19.54 -6.14
N ASP A 19 -19.64 20.73 -5.91
CA ASP A 19 -18.97 22.01 -6.15
C ASP A 19 -17.79 22.25 -5.20
N ARG A 20 -17.82 21.67 -4.00
CA ARG A 20 -16.79 21.82 -2.96
C ARG A 20 -15.85 20.61 -2.88
N THR A 21 -16.27 19.44 -3.35
CA THR A 21 -15.42 18.25 -3.48
C THR A 21 -14.47 18.43 -4.67
N LYS A 22 -13.18 18.65 -4.40
CA LYS A 22 -12.16 18.91 -5.43
C LYS A 22 -11.19 17.75 -5.65
N VAL A 23 -11.02 16.88 -4.66
CA VAL A 23 -10.05 15.78 -4.69
C VAL A 23 -10.75 14.45 -4.42
N ALA A 24 -10.38 13.41 -5.16
CA ALA A 24 -10.70 12.03 -4.83
C ALA A 24 -9.48 11.33 -4.23
N LEU A 25 -9.68 10.68 -3.09
CA LEU A 25 -8.72 9.78 -2.48
C LEU A 25 -9.09 8.36 -2.90
N ILE A 26 -8.19 7.66 -3.59
CA ILE A 26 -8.35 6.27 -4.03
C ILE A 26 -7.47 5.39 -3.16
N PRO A 27 -8.00 4.73 -2.12
CA PRO A 27 -7.21 3.80 -1.33
C PRO A 27 -6.87 2.58 -2.17
N VAL A 28 -5.58 2.26 -2.26
CA VAL A 28 -5.09 1.08 -2.99
C VAL A 28 -4.13 0.32 -2.08
N GLY A 29 -4.26 -1.00 -2.02
CA GLY A 29 -3.36 -1.84 -1.24
C GLY A 29 -3.18 -3.19 -1.90
N ALA A 30 -3.11 -4.23 -1.08
CA ALA A 30 -3.06 -5.63 -1.50
C ALA A 30 -3.72 -6.55 -0.48
N THR A 31 -3.99 -7.77 -0.92
CA THR A 31 -4.36 -8.89 -0.08
C THR A 31 -3.21 -9.89 -0.17
N GLU A 32 -2.29 -9.82 0.78
CA GLU A 32 -1.04 -10.58 0.75
C GLU A 32 -0.59 -11.02 2.14
N GLN A 33 0.25 -12.04 2.16
CA GLN A 33 0.78 -12.61 3.39
C GLN A 33 1.46 -11.53 4.24
N HIS A 34 1.17 -11.48 5.54
CA HIS A 34 1.83 -10.59 6.50
C HIS A 34 2.21 -11.37 7.75
N GLY A 35 2.90 -12.50 7.54
CA GLY A 35 3.31 -13.38 8.63
C GLY A 35 2.16 -13.95 9.45
N ALA A 36 2.47 -14.31 10.69
CA ALA A 36 1.51 -14.89 11.62
C ALA A 36 0.75 -13.83 12.44
N ASN A 37 1.32 -12.63 12.56
CA ASN A 37 0.86 -11.53 13.40
C ASN A 37 -0.22 -10.66 12.76
N LEU A 38 -0.30 -10.59 11.43
CA LEU A 38 -1.19 -9.66 10.73
C LEU A 38 -2.09 -10.38 9.72
N GLY A 39 -3.35 -9.94 9.68
CA GLY A 39 -4.29 -10.35 8.64
C GLY A 39 -3.90 -9.81 7.26
N MET A 40 -4.17 -10.60 6.22
CA MET A 40 -3.66 -10.36 4.86
C MET A 40 -4.19 -9.11 4.15
N GLY A 41 -5.24 -8.48 4.68
CA GLY A 41 -5.83 -7.26 4.12
C GLY A 41 -5.28 -5.97 4.72
N ILE A 42 -4.16 -6.03 5.44
CA ILE A 42 -3.67 -4.88 6.21
C ILE A 42 -3.38 -3.66 5.32
N ASP A 43 -2.78 -3.87 4.15
CA ASP A 43 -2.38 -2.79 3.23
C ASP A 43 -3.56 -1.92 2.81
N TRP A 44 -4.63 -2.53 2.29
CA TRP A 44 -5.76 -1.78 1.79
C TRP A 44 -6.61 -1.19 2.92
N ARG A 45 -6.67 -1.85 4.09
CA ARG A 45 -7.42 -1.34 5.25
C ARG A 45 -6.73 -0.14 5.89
N VAL A 46 -5.40 -0.20 6.03
CA VAL A 46 -4.59 0.95 6.47
C VAL A 46 -4.74 2.11 5.50
N ALA A 47 -4.61 1.85 4.19
CA ALA A 47 -4.82 2.87 3.17
C ALA A 47 -6.22 3.52 3.26
N ALA A 48 -7.27 2.72 3.42
CA ALA A 48 -8.64 3.19 3.57
C ALA A 48 -8.81 4.05 4.84
N ALA A 49 -8.31 3.57 5.99
CA ALA A 49 -8.40 4.29 7.25
C ALA A 49 -7.64 5.62 7.23
N LEU A 50 -6.48 5.67 6.57
CA LEU A 50 -5.72 6.91 6.36
C LEU A 50 -6.47 7.86 5.43
N ALA A 51 -7.03 7.38 4.32
CA ALA A 51 -7.81 8.19 3.40
C ALA A 51 -9.03 8.84 4.09
N GLU A 52 -9.78 8.07 4.88
CA GLU A 52 -10.90 8.58 5.68
C GLU A 52 -10.47 9.67 6.67
N ARG A 53 -9.34 9.46 7.38
CA ARG A 53 -8.79 10.47 8.32
C ARG A 53 -8.32 11.73 7.60
N VAL A 54 -7.78 11.62 6.39
CA VAL A 54 -7.42 12.78 5.57
C VAL A 54 -8.69 13.51 5.13
N ALA A 55 -9.67 12.79 4.58
CA ALA A 55 -10.92 13.39 4.10
C ALA A 55 -11.70 14.10 5.20
N ALA A 56 -11.75 13.51 6.41
CA ALA A 56 -12.36 14.14 7.58
C ALA A 56 -11.71 15.48 7.96
N ARG A 57 -10.38 15.61 7.82
CA ARG A 57 -9.65 16.84 8.15
C ARG A 57 -9.85 17.96 7.14
N VAL A 58 -10.20 17.62 5.91
CA VAL A 58 -10.37 18.59 4.82
C VAL A 58 -11.82 18.67 4.34
N ASP A 59 -12.79 18.15 5.09
CA ASP A 59 -14.18 18.10 4.65
C ASP A 59 -14.73 19.51 4.34
N PRO A 60 -15.48 19.71 3.23
CA PRO A 60 -15.93 18.69 2.26
C PRO A 60 -15.01 18.51 1.03
N PHE A 61 -13.79 19.00 1.07
CA PHE A 61 -12.86 19.12 -0.07
C PHE A 61 -12.47 17.79 -0.72
N ALA A 62 -12.42 16.70 0.05
CA ALA A 62 -12.06 15.38 -0.44
C ALA A 62 -13.19 14.36 -0.28
N VAL A 63 -13.26 13.40 -1.21
CA VAL A 63 -14.12 12.21 -1.14
C VAL A 63 -13.25 10.95 -1.22
N VAL A 64 -13.58 9.94 -0.43
CA VAL A 64 -12.89 8.64 -0.46
C VAL A 64 -13.68 7.67 -1.34
N VAL A 65 -13.06 7.07 -2.35
CA VAL A 65 -13.71 6.01 -3.12
C VAL A 65 -13.52 4.65 -2.43
N PRO A 66 -14.31 3.61 -2.78
CA PRO A 66 -14.08 2.27 -2.25
C PRO A 66 -12.63 1.82 -2.44
N ALA A 67 -12.05 1.25 -1.38
CA ALA A 67 -10.68 0.76 -1.43
C ALA A 67 -10.51 -0.37 -2.45
N LEU A 68 -9.35 -0.42 -3.11
CA LEU A 68 -8.95 -1.53 -3.97
C LEU A 68 -8.17 -2.56 -3.14
N PRO A 69 -8.76 -3.74 -2.85
CA PRO A 69 -8.18 -4.71 -1.93
C PRO A 69 -7.12 -5.60 -2.56
N VAL A 70 -6.96 -5.58 -3.89
CA VAL A 70 -6.00 -6.42 -4.62
C VAL A 70 -5.14 -5.55 -5.51
N GLY A 71 -3.82 -5.70 -5.38
CA GLY A 71 -2.80 -4.98 -6.13
C GLY A 71 -1.80 -5.92 -6.79
N LEU A 72 -0.55 -5.48 -6.87
CA LEU A 72 0.58 -6.23 -7.43
C LEU A 72 1.37 -6.94 -6.33
N SER A 73 0.97 -8.17 -6.01
CA SER A 73 1.56 -9.01 -4.96
C SER A 73 2.18 -10.30 -5.51
N GLY A 74 2.60 -10.29 -6.78
CA GLY A 74 3.18 -11.46 -7.45
C GLY A 74 4.36 -12.08 -6.70
N HIS A 75 5.13 -11.27 -5.97
CA HIS A 75 6.27 -11.69 -5.16
C HIS A 75 5.87 -12.42 -3.86
N HIS A 76 4.59 -12.40 -3.48
CA HIS A 76 4.03 -13.11 -2.33
C HIS A 76 3.17 -14.32 -2.73
N MET A 77 3.15 -14.71 -4.02
CA MET A 77 2.29 -15.79 -4.53
C MET A 77 2.70 -17.20 -4.08
N SER A 78 3.90 -17.38 -3.53
CA SER A 78 4.29 -18.65 -2.88
C SER A 78 3.56 -18.90 -1.56
N PHE A 79 2.96 -17.86 -0.97
CA PHE A 79 2.23 -17.94 0.30
C PHE A 79 0.73 -18.09 0.06
N PRO A 80 0.05 -18.98 0.82
CA PRO A 80 -1.37 -19.25 0.63
C PRO A 80 -2.23 -18.01 0.93
N GLY A 81 -3.24 -17.79 0.10
CA GLY A 81 -4.22 -16.71 0.26
C GLY A 81 -3.86 -15.39 -0.43
N THR A 82 -2.62 -15.19 -0.87
CA THR A 82 -2.22 -13.98 -1.59
C THR A 82 -3.00 -13.86 -2.89
N LEU A 83 -3.54 -12.68 -3.15
CA LEU A 83 -4.18 -12.32 -4.41
C LEU A 83 -3.33 -11.28 -5.13
N SER A 84 -3.05 -11.50 -6.41
CA SER A 84 -2.37 -10.52 -7.27
C SER A 84 -3.07 -10.42 -8.60
N VAL A 85 -3.26 -9.19 -9.07
CA VAL A 85 -3.68 -8.93 -10.46
C VAL A 85 -2.46 -8.66 -11.34
N SER A 86 -2.67 -8.69 -12.66
CA SER A 86 -1.65 -8.22 -13.61
C SER A 86 -1.49 -6.70 -13.52
N ALA A 87 -0.31 -6.19 -13.88
CA ALA A 87 -0.10 -4.74 -14.00
C ALA A 87 -1.10 -4.09 -14.97
N ALA A 88 -1.40 -4.75 -16.09
CA ALA A 88 -2.37 -4.25 -17.06
C ALA A 88 -3.78 -4.13 -16.47
N THR A 89 -4.22 -5.12 -15.70
CA THR A 89 -5.51 -5.11 -15.01
C THR A 89 -5.56 -4.00 -13.95
N PHE A 90 -4.51 -3.86 -13.14
CA PHE A 90 -4.44 -2.81 -12.12
C PHE A 90 -4.46 -1.41 -12.73
N THR A 91 -3.68 -1.18 -13.80
CA THR A 91 -3.66 0.07 -14.56
C THR A 91 -5.03 0.38 -15.15
N ALA A 92 -5.67 -0.58 -15.82
CA ALA A 92 -7.00 -0.38 -16.40
C ALA A 92 -8.02 0.00 -15.33
N LEU A 93 -8.07 -0.74 -14.21
CA LEU A 93 -8.99 -0.48 -13.12
C LEU A 93 -8.80 0.92 -12.51
N CYS A 94 -7.56 1.29 -12.18
CA CYS A 94 -7.25 2.61 -11.63
C CYS A 94 -7.62 3.73 -12.61
N THR A 95 -7.36 3.53 -13.90
CA THR A 95 -7.65 4.51 -14.96
C THR A 95 -9.16 4.68 -15.17
N ASP A 96 -9.93 3.59 -15.14
CA ASP A 96 -11.39 3.63 -15.30
C ASP A 96 -12.07 4.32 -14.12
N ILE A 97 -11.61 4.06 -12.89
CA ILE A 97 -12.08 4.76 -11.69
C ILE A 97 -11.76 6.26 -11.78
N ALA A 98 -10.51 6.60 -12.12
CA ALA A 98 -10.09 8.00 -12.29
C ALA A 98 -10.90 8.73 -13.36
N SER A 99 -11.12 8.08 -14.50
CA SER A 99 -11.93 8.62 -15.61
C SER A 99 -13.39 8.81 -15.20
N SER A 100 -13.94 7.91 -14.37
CA SER A 100 -15.31 8.03 -13.86
C SER A 100 -15.45 9.24 -12.93
N LEU A 101 -14.48 9.46 -12.04
CA LEU A 101 -14.40 10.64 -11.18
C LEU A 101 -14.27 11.94 -12.00
N ALA A 102 -13.45 11.93 -13.06
CA ALA A 102 -13.28 13.07 -13.94
C ALA A 102 -14.57 13.44 -14.69
N ARG A 103 -15.41 12.45 -15.05
CA ARG A 103 -16.75 12.69 -15.62
C ARG A 103 -17.70 13.39 -14.62
N HIS A 104 -17.47 13.21 -13.32
CA HIS A 104 -18.18 13.92 -12.26
C HIS A 104 -17.51 15.25 -11.84
N GLY A 105 -16.52 15.72 -12.60
CA GLY A 105 -15.83 17.00 -12.36
C GLY A 105 -14.68 16.94 -11.35
N ILE A 106 -14.37 15.77 -10.78
CA ILE A 106 -13.23 15.59 -9.88
C ILE A 106 -12.01 15.18 -10.70
N ARG A 107 -11.13 16.15 -10.97
CA ARG A 107 -9.92 15.97 -11.79
C ARG A 107 -8.62 15.92 -10.98
N LYS A 108 -8.69 15.99 -9.65
CA LYS A 108 -7.54 15.84 -8.76
C LYS A 108 -7.66 14.52 -8.02
N ILE A 109 -6.66 13.66 -8.17
CA ILE A 109 -6.68 12.30 -7.66
C ILE A 109 -5.42 12.05 -6.84
N VAL A 110 -5.60 11.45 -5.67
CA VAL A 110 -4.50 10.91 -4.88
C VAL A 110 -4.75 9.43 -4.65
N PHE A 111 -3.87 8.58 -5.18
CA PHE A 111 -3.82 7.18 -4.79
C PHE A 111 -3.17 7.09 -3.41
N VAL A 112 -3.96 6.76 -2.40
CA VAL A 112 -3.46 6.52 -1.04
C VAL A 112 -2.99 5.07 -1.00
N ASN A 113 -1.69 4.88 -1.15
CA ASN A 113 -1.11 3.56 -1.35
C ASN A 113 -0.68 2.91 -0.02
N GLY A 114 -1.20 1.71 0.20
CA GLY A 114 -0.92 0.82 1.32
C GLY A 114 0.20 -0.18 1.08
N HIS A 115 0.55 -0.43 -0.19
CA HIS A 115 1.41 -1.55 -0.59
C HIS A 115 2.58 -1.11 -1.48
N ARG A 116 3.81 -1.46 -1.10
CA ARG A 116 5.01 -1.14 -1.88
C ARG A 116 4.98 -1.71 -3.30
N GLY A 117 4.43 -2.90 -3.50
CA GLY A 117 4.38 -3.56 -4.81
C GLY A 117 3.62 -2.76 -5.89
N ASN A 118 2.74 -1.84 -5.48
CA ASN A 118 1.99 -1.00 -6.39
C ASN A 118 2.77 0.23 -6.90
N GLU A 119 3.87 0.65 -6.25
CA GLU A 119 4.50 1.97 -6.46
C GLU A 119 4.95 2.21 -7.91
N SER A 120 5.59 1.23 -8.54
CA SER A 120 6.11 1.37 -9.91
C SER A 120 4.99 1.58 -10.93
N VAL A 121 3.91 0.81 -10.82
CA VAL A 121 2.75 0.91 -11.71
C VAL A 121 1.94 2.16 -11.41
N LEU A 122 1.77 2.54 -10.14
CA LEU A 122 1.13 3.80 -9.77
C LEU A 122 1.88 5.00 -10.33
N GLY A 123 3.22 4.99 -10.37
CA GLY A 123 4.01 6.06 -11.00
C GLY A 123 3.72 6.21 -12.50
N VAL A 124 3.54 5.09 -13.21
CA VAL A 124 3.12 5.10 -14.62
C VAL A 124 1.69 5.64 -14.75
N ILE A 125 0.75 5.12 -13.94
CA ILE A 125 -0.66 5.54 -13.94
C ILE A 125 -0.78 7.06 -13.71
N THR A 126 -0.11 7.60 -12.69
CA THR A 126 -0.20 9.04 -12.37
C THR A 126 0.34 9.91 -13.49
N THR A 127 1.42 9.45 -14.16
CA THR A 127 1.99 10.12 -15.32
C THR A 127 0.99 10.13 -16.49
N THR A 128 0.46 8.95 -16.85
CA THR A 128 -0.53 8.81 -17.92
C THR A 128 -1.80 9.65 -17.65
N LEU A 129 -2.34 9.61 -16.43
CA LEU A 129 -3.53 10.41 -16.08
C LEU A 129 -3.27 11.91 -16.21
N THR A 130 -2.10 12.37 -15.79
CA THR A 130 -1.73 13.80 -15.82
C THR A 130 -1.54 14.29 -17.24
N TYR A 131 -0.73 13.59 -18.04
CA TYR A 131 -0.34 14.07 -19.37
C TYR A 131 -1.33 13.70 -20.47
N ASP A 132 -1.99 12.55 -20.38
CA ASP A 132 -2.83 12.04 -21.48
C ASP A 132 -4.33 12.30 -21.23
N ALA A 133 -4.77 12.34 -19.96
CA ALA A 133 -6.18 12.50 -19.60
C ALA A 133 -6.55 13.86 -18.98
N GLY A 134 -5.56 14.72 -18.70
CA GLY A 134 -5.76 16.01 -18.04
C GLY A 134 -6.36 15.86 -16.63
N ILE A 135 -5.91 14.85 -15.90
CA ILE A 135 -6.30 14.55 -14.51
C ILE A 135 -5.03 14.70 -13.66
N GLU A 136 -5.00 15.70 -12.78
CA GLU A 136 -3.90 15.90 -11.82
C GLU A 136 -3.87 14.69 -10.86
N ALA A 137 -2.87 13.82 -11.01
CA ALA A 137 -2.80 12.58 -10.25
C ALA A 137 -1.47 12.47 -9.48
N ALA A 138 -1.56 12.01 -8.23
CA ALA A 138 -0.41 11.69 -7.39
C ALA A 138 -0.61 10.33 -6.69
N SER A 139 0.49 9.70 -6.27
CA SER A 139 0.49 8.51 -5.43
C SER A 139 1.26 8.79 -4.15
N ALA A 140 0.69 8.39 -3.01
CA ALA A 140 1.27 8.58 -1.69
C ALA A 140 1.35 7.23 -0.97
N PHE A 141 2.54 6.63 -0.96
CA PHE A 141 2.80 5.48 -0.10
C PHE A 141 3.02 5.93 1.34
N TRP A 142 2.16 5.48 2.25
CA TRP A 142 2.08 6.02 3.61
C TRP A 142 3.42 5.95 4.37
N MET A 143 4.18 4.88 4.19
CA MET A 143 5.44 4.67 4.90
C MET A 143 6.51 5.66 4.42
N THR A 144 6.51 6.03 3.14
CA THR A 144 7.38 7.10 2.61
C THR A 144 6.95 8.46 3.17
N GLN A 145 5.65 8.73 3.25
CA GLN A 145 5.12 10.01 3.76
C GLN A 145 5.33 10.21 5.27
N ALA A 146 5.50 9.12 6.03
CA ALA A 146 5.73 9.14 7.46
C ALA A 146 7.19 8.77 7.83
N SER A 147 8.12 8.83 6.87
CA SER A 147 9.49 8.33 7.05
C SER A 147 10.28 9.05 8.14
N ASP A 148 10.05 10.35 8.33
CA ASP A 148 10.60 11.17 9.40
C ASP A 148 10.11 10.71 10.77
N VAL A 149 8.80 10.51 10.92
CA VAL A 149 8.20 10.00 12.17
C VAL A 149 8.65 8.57 12.42
N ILE A 150 8.63 7.71 11.42
CA ILE A 150 9.06 6.31 11.55
C ILE A 150 10.50 6.24 12.05
N ALA A 151 11.39 7.10 11.55
CA ALA A 151 12.80 7.10 11.94
C ALA A 151 12.99 7.37 13.45
N ASP A 152 12.08 8.11 14.09
CA ASP A 152 12.14 8.40 15.52
C ASP A 152 11.69 7.24 16.42
N TYR A 153 10.87 6.30 15.90
CA TYR A 153 10.25 5.23 16.69
C TYR A 153 10.70 3.82 16.32
N VAL A 154 11.22 3.62 15.11
CA VAL A 154 11.66 2.31 14.64
C VAL A 154 12.87 1.85 15.45
N THR A 155 12.76 0.69 16.08
CA THR A 155 13.82 0.03 16.84
C THR A 155 14.40 -1.16 16.08
N SER A 156 13.59 -1.73 15.18
CA SER A 156 13.93 -2.86 14.32
C SER A 156 15.03 -2.51 13.31
N ARG A 157 16.12 -3.29 13.29
CA ARG A 157 17.24 -3.11 12.34
C ARG A 157 16.84 -3.26 10.86
N ARG A 158 15.79 -4.05 10.56
CA ARG A 158 15.22 -4.27 9.23
C ARG A 158 13.71 -4.19 9.30
N TRP A 159 13.10 -3.45 8.39
CA TRP A 159 11.65 -3.25 8.36
C TRP A 159 11.17 -3.08 6.92
N GLY A 160 9.86 -3.11 6.73
CA GLY A 160 9.21 -2.86 5.44
C GLY A 160 8.23 -3.93 4.96
N HIS A 161 8.04 -5.02 5.71
CA HIS A 161 6.99 -6.02 5.48
C HIS A 161 6.67 -6.83 6.74
N ALA A 162 5.39 -6.95 7.10
CA ALA A 162 4.90 -7.54 8.36
C ALA A 162 5.65 -7.07 9.62
N CYS A 163 6.19 -5.85 9.56
CA CYS A 163 7.18 -5.37 10.52
C CYS A 163 6.54 -4.66 11.72
N GLU A 164 7.36 -4.20 12.67
CA GLU A 164 6.87 -3.47 13.84
C GLU A 164 6.09 -2.19 13.46
N ILE A 165 6.45 -1.54 12.34
CA ILE A 165 5.81 -0.30 11.89
C ILE A 165 4.39 -0.59 11.40
N GLU A 166 4.24 -1.60 10.53
CA GLU A 166 2.93 -2.04 10.02
C GLU A 166 2.06 -2.59 11.15
N THR A 167 2.67 -3.36 12.06
CA THR A 167 1.97 -3.89 13.22
C THR A 167 1.50 -2.78 14.15
N SER A 168 2.36 -1.80 14.45
CA SER A 168 1.99 -0.64 15.29
C SER A 168 0.88 0.18 14.66
N LEU A 169 0.94 0.41 13.35
CA LEU A 169 -0.11 1.11 12.63
C LEU A 169 -1.41 0.28 12.58
N ALA A 170 -1.31 -1.03 12.40
CA ALA A 170 -2.43 -1.97 12.46
C ALA A 170 -3.12 -1.92 13.82
N MET A 171 -2.38 -1.95 14.93
CA MET A 171 -2.95 -1.82 16.27
C MET A 171 -3.76 -0.53 16.44
N ALA A 172 -3.33 0.56 15.81
CA ALA A 172 -4.01 1.86 15.89
C ALA A 172 -5.18 2.04 14.91
N LEU A 173 -5.17 1.37 13.76
CA LEU A 173 -6.13 1.56 12.66
C LEU A 173 -7.09 0.39 12.47
N CYS A 174 -6.60 -0.83 12.67
CA CYS A 174 -7.19 -2.10 12.26
C CYS A 174 -6.87 -3.21 13.29
N PRO A 175 -7.17 -3.01 14.59
CA PRO A 175 -6.74 -3.92 15.65
C PRO A 175 -7.29 -5.35 15.48
N ASP A 176 -8.41 -5.51 14.78
CA ASP A 176 -9.00 -6.81 14.42
C ASP A 176 -8.13 -7.66 13.49
N LEU A 177 -7.16 -7.06 12.79
CA LEU A 177 -6.18 -7.80 11.98
C LEU A 177 -4.96 -8.25 12.76
N VAL A 178 -4.76 -7.75 13.98
CA VAL A 178 -3.60 -8.12 14.79
C VAL A 178 -3.88 -9.46 15.48
N ARG A 179 -2.86 -10.31 15.55
CA ARG A 179 -2.87 -11.57 16.31
C ARG A 179 -1.94 -11.40 17.50
N ASP A 180 -2.48 -10.94 18.63
CA ASP A 180 -1.68 -10.64 19.82
C ASP A 180 -0.81 -11.83 20.25
N ALA A 181 -1.35 -13.05 20.17
CA ALA A 181 -0.64 -14.29 20.50
C ALA A 181 0.51 -14.64 19.55
N ALA A 182 0.64 -13.96 18.42
CA ALA A 182 1.66 -14.19 17.41
C ALA A 182 2.64 -13.01 17.24
N LEU A 183 2.65 -12.06 18.18
CA LEU A 183 3.59 -10.93 18.21
C LEU A 183 5.01 -11.29 18.71
N GLU A 184 5.28 -12.56 18.97
CA GLU A 184 6.60 -13.07 19.34
C GLU A 184 7.64 -12.80 18.21
N PRO A 185 8.93 -12.62 18.54
CA PRO A 185 9.98 -12.49 17.53
C PRO A 185 10.15 -13.79 16.70
N HIS A 186 10.21 -13.67 15.39
CA HIS A 186 10.45 -14.77 14.45
C HIS A 186 11.53 -14.41 13.41
N GLY A 187 12.12 -15.45 12.80
CA GLY A 187 13.19 -15.28 11.81
C GLY A 187 12.78 -14.47 10.58
N TYR A 188 13.69 -13.60 10.11
CA TYR A 188 13.52 -12.79 8.90
C TYR A 188 13.89 -13.60 7.65
N THR A 189 12.93 -13.78 6.73
CA THR A 189 13.23 -14.27 5.37
C THR A 189 13.16 -13.09 4.40
N PRO A 190 14.28 -12.69 3.77
CA PRO A 190 14.26 -11.58 2.83
C PRO A 190 13.39 -11.91 1.61
N ILE A 191 12.33 -11.13 1.40
CA ILE A 191 11.66 -11.03 0.09
C ILE A 191 12.33 -9.85 -0.61
N PHE A 192 13.31 -10.14 -1.47
CA PHE A 192 14.04 -9.10 -2.19
C PHE A 192 13.14 -8.44 -3.23
N LEU A 193 12.56 -7.29 -2.89
CA LEU A 193 12.09 -6.30 -3.86
C LEU A 193 13.12 -5.16 -3.93
N GLY A 194 14.29 -5.45 -4.51
CA GLY A 194 15.36 -4.46 -4.63
C GLY A 194 15.00 -3.37 -5.64
N ALA A 195 14.67 -2.17 -5.16
CA ALA A 195 14.67 -0.97 -5.99
C ALA A 195 16.02 -0.26 -5.85
N THR A 196 16.95 -0.54 -6.76
CA THR A 196 18.08 0.35 -7.04
C THR A 196 17.86 0.91 -8.44
N LEU A 197 17.24 2.10 -8.51
CA LEU A 197 17.21 2.87 -9.75
C LEU A 197 18.62 3.34 -10.08
N LEU A 198 19.00 3.17 -11.35
CA LEU A 198 20.32 3.46 -11.89
C LEU A 198 20.79 4.88 -11.57
N TYR A 199 21.86 4.99 -10.79
CA TYR A 199 22.81 6.09 -10.96
C TYR A 199 24.29 5.66 -11.00
N ALA A 200 24.59 4.35 -11.03
CA ALA A 200 25.97 3.85 -11.13
C ALA A 200 26.10 2.38 -11.58
N GLY A 201 25.33 1.93 -12.58
CA GLY A 201 25.70 0.73 -13.35
C GLY A 201 25.65 -0.64 -12.63
N VAL A 202 24.63 -0.92 -11.82
CA VAL A 202 24.37 -2.30 -11.34
C VAL A 202 23.00 -2.76 -11.87
N ALA A 203 22.99 -3.89 -12.59
CA ALA A 203 21.77 -4.54 -13.01
C ALA A 203 21.08 -5.20 -11.81
N VAL A 204 19.78 -4.91 -11.63
CA VAL A 204 18.95 -5.57 -10.62
C VAL A 204 18.36 -6.83 -11.22
N TRP A 205 18.61 -7.97 -10.58
CA TRP A 205 17.97 -9.25 -10.89
C TRP A 205 16.86 -9.50 -9.86
N ALA A 206 15.61 -9.56 -10.30
CA ALA A 206 14.51 -10.03 -9.45
C ALA A 206 14.56 -11.57 -9.41
N TRP A 207 15.13 -12.14 -8.36
CA TRP A 207 15.07 -13.58 -8.10
C TRP A 207 13.83 -13.89 -7.25
N VAL A 208 12.92 -14.68 -7.80
CA VAL A 208 11.83 -15.31 -7.03
C VAL A 208 12.43 -16.57 -6.41
N PHE A 209 12.60 -16.60 -5.10
CA PHE A 209 13.07 -17.82 -4.40
C PHE A 209 11.89 -18.81 -4.26
N PRO A 210 11.94 -19.99 -4.90
CA PRO A 210 10.87 -21.00 -4.79
C PRO A 210 10.76 -21.65 -3.40
N GLU A 211 11.67 -21.33 -2.47
CA GLU A 211 11.82 -21.97 -1.16
C GLU A 211 11.18 -21.20 0.00
N THR A 212 10.45 -20.10 -0.26
CA THR A 212 9.71 -19.36 0.78
C THR A 212 8.43 -20.11 1.18
N ARG A 213 8.59 -21.25 1.86
CA ARG A 213 7.51 -22.00 2.51
C ARG A 213 7.67 -21.92 4.03
N GLY A 214 6.98 -20.97 4.64
CA GLY A 214 6.96 -20.75 6.08
C GLY A 214 6.05 -19.57 6.44
N VAL A 215 5.66 -19.46 7.71
CA VAL A 215 4.89 -18.31 8.24
C VAL A 215 5.86 -17.10 8.28
N GLY A 216 5.89 -16.31 7.21
CA GLY A 216 6.90 -15.26 7.01
C GLY A 216 6.62 -13.98 7.81
N ILE A 217 7.29 -13.87 8.96
CA ILE A 217 7.66 -12.67 9.76
C ILE A 217 6.60 -12.09 10.71
N ALA A 218 6.89 -12.18 12.01
CA ALA A 218 6.58 -11.21 13.07
C ALA A 218 7.92 -10.87 13.75
N ALA A 219 8.24 -9.59 14.00
CA ALA A 219 9.38 -9.04 14.76
C ALA A 219 10.76 -9.74 14.69
N ILE A 220 11.81 -9.00 14.37
CA ILE A 220 13.15 -9.54 14.09
C ILE A 220 13.78 -10.22 15.33
N ASP A 221 14.30 -11.44 15.15
CA ASP A 221 15.31 -12.05 16.02
C ASP A 221 16.69 -11.36 15.81
N GLU A 222 17.24 -10.77 16.88
CA GLU A 222 18.54 -10.08 16.87
C GLU A 222 19.76 -11.02 16.70
N SER A 223 19.57 -12.34 16.76
CA SER A 223 20.68 -13.30 16.88
C SER A 223 21.12 -13.98 15.56
N ALA A 224 20.40 -13.79 14.44
CA ALA A 224 20.71 -14.49 13.20
C ALA A 224 21.96 -13.92 12.48
N PRO A 225 23.02 -14.73 12.24
CA PRO A 225 24.21 -14.26 11.54
C PRO A 225 23.91 -13.93 10.08
N VAL A 226 24.47 -12.81 9.60
CA VAL A 226 24.52 -12.50 8.17
C VAL A 226 25.36 -13.59 7.51
N ALA A 227 24.75 -14.47 6.71
CA ALA A 227 25.49 -15.42 5.89
C ALA A 227 26.42 -14.61 4.97
N ALA A 228 27.72 -14.68 5.27
CA ALA A 228 28.75 -14.08 4.44
C ALA A 228 28.66 -14.69 3.04
N GLN A 229 28.48 -13.84 2.03
CA GLN A 229 28.62 -14.22 0.63
C GLN A 229 30.06 -14.69 0.41
N THR A 230 30.29 -16.00 0.41
CA THR A 230 31.53 -16.55 -0.12
C THR A 230 31.52 -16.36 -1.63
N ALA A 231 32.29 -15.38 -2.10
CA ALA A 231 32.63 -15.23 -3.50
C ALA A 231 33.45 -16.44 -3.97
N GLY A 232 32.79 -17.39 -4.62
CA GLY A 232 33.42 -18.45 -5.39
C GLY A 232 33.64 -17.96 -6.83
N ARG A 233 34.90 -18.04 -7.28
CA ARG A 233 35.41 -17.63 -8.59
C ARG A 233 34.82 -18.42 -9.75
#